data_AF-A0A973HXM3-F1
#
_entry.id   AF-A0A973HXM3-F1
#
_cell.length_a   1.000
_cell.length_b   1.000
_cell.length_c   1.000
_cell.angle_alpha   90.00
_cell.angle_beta   90.00
_cell.angle_gamma   90.00
#
_symmetry.space_group_name_H-M   'P 1'
#
loop_
_entity.id
_entity.type
_entity.pdbx_description
1 polymer ?
#
loop_
_entity_poly.entity_id
_entity_poly.type
_entity_poly.pdbx_seq_one_letter_code
_entity_poly.pdbx_strand_id
1 'polypeptide(L)'
;MFIRQERYHGEVSDRPRLAQRIGSSIEVAEPGRISPLVQRWFLRGPFGACFRFVFRPRCAGWEHLPKDRPVLIVSNHSGGGAMEIIALSMLWNEEFGDERRVTGLAHPMAWYLPGPSQTVQALGAVPSTYEHGLAVLEQGIPTIIFP
;
A
#
# COMPACT_ATOMS: atom_id res chain seq x y z
N MET A 1 -21.45 -21.98 11.12
CA MET A 1 -20.61 -21.33 12.15
C MET A 1 -20.79 -19.83 11.99
N PHE A 2 -21.62 -19.22 12.82
CA PHE A 2 -21.97 -17.80 12.73
C PHE A 2 -20.99 -17.00 13.57
N ILE A 3 -20.19 -16.13 12.94
CA ILE A 3 -19.33 -15.19 13.66
C ILE A 3 -20.22 -14.04 14.14
N ARG A 4 -20.47 -14.00 15.44
CA ARG A 4 -21.15 -12.91 16.15
C ARG A 4 -20.23 -11.69 16.11
N GLN A 5 -20.62 -10.64 15.39
CA GLN A 5 -19.94 -9.34 15.49
C GLN A 5 -20.25 -8.74 16.88
N GLU A 6 -19.32 -8.91 17.83
CA GLU A 6 -19.31 -8.08 19.02
C GLU A 6 -18.87 -6.67 18.62
N ARG A 7 -19.75 -5.69 18.87
CA ARG A 7 -19.41 -4.27 18.70
C ARG A 7 -18.29 -3.93 19.66
N TYR A 8 -17.11 -3.67 19.12
CA TYR A 8 -15.96 -3.18 19.87
C TYR A 8 -16.25 -1.74 20.34
N HIS A 9 -16.73 -1.59 21.58
CA HIS A 9 -16.84 -0.30 22.27
C HIS A 9 -15.52 0.01 22.99
N GLY A 10 -14.44 0.17 22.22
CA GLY A 10 -13.20 0.73 22.74
C GLY A 10 -13.33 2.24 22.85
N GLU A 11 -12.98 2.83 24.00
CA GLU A 11 -12.76 4.27 24.12
C GLU A 11 -11.73 4.70 23.07
N VAL A 12 -12.17 5.49 22.08
CA VAL A 12 -11.25 6.18 21.17
C VAL A 12 -10.61 7.29 22.00
N SER A 13 -9.34 7.10 22.39
CA SER A 13 -8.58 8.14 23.07
C SER A 13 -8.54 9.41 22.19
N ASP A 14 -8.97 10.54 22.74
CA ASP A 14 -8.91 11.87 22.08
C ASP A 14 -7.47 12.35 21.82
N ARG A 15 -6.46 11.68 22.39
CA ARG A 15 -5.07 12.01 22.13
C ARG A 15 -4.55 11.21 20.94
N PRO A 16 -4.07 11.87 19.87
CA PRO A 16 -3.52 11.16 18.73
C PRO A 16 -2.34 10.31 19.18
N ARG A 17 -2.33 9.04 18.76
CA ARG A 17 -1.23 8.11 19.05
C ARG A 17 0.07 8.70 18.51
N LEU A 18 1.21 8.38 19.12
CA LEU A 18 2.52 8.89 18.67
C LEU A 18 2.75 8.65 17.17
N ALA A 19 2.35 7.49 16.66
CA ALA A 19 2.38 7.19 15.23
C ALA A 19 1.55 8.19 14.41
N GLN A 20 0.34 8.56 14.83
CA GLN A 20 -0.47 9.56 14.12
C GLN A 20 0.21 10.92 14.07
N ARG A 21 0.80 11.38 15.18
CA ARG A 21 1.51 12.67 15.24
C ARG A 21 2.76 12.72 14.35
N ILE A 22 3.52 11.63 14.32
CA ILE A 22 4.69 11.53 13.46
C ILE A 22 4.23 11.45 11.99
N GLY A 23 3.24 10.62 11.71
CA GLY A 23 2.70 10.42 10.37
C GLY A 23 2.11 11.69 9.77
N SER A 24 1.44 12.53 10.56
CA SER A 24 0.85 13.78 10.06
C SER A 24 1.88 14.83 9.62
N SER A 25 3.15 14.69 10.03
CA SER A 25 4.24 15.59 9.59
C SER A 25 4.95 15.12 8.31
N ILE A 26 4.67 13.91 7.85
CA ILE A 26 5.29 13.36 6.65
C ILE A 26 4.47 13.81 5.45
N GLU A 27 5.06 14.58 4.56
CA GLU A 27 4.44 14.97 3.30
C GLU A 27 4.79 13.96 2.20
N VAL A 28 3.77 13.45 1.52
CA VAL A 28 3.92 12.56 0.36
C VAL A 28 3.35 13.26 -0.86
N ALA A 29 4.25 13.76 -1.73
CA ALA A 29 3.87 14.57 -2.89
C ALA A 29 3.09 13.80 -3.96
N GLU A 30 3.40 12.52 -4.17
CA GLU A 30 2.78 11.70 -5.23
C GLU A 30 2.42 10.29 -4.72
N PRO A 31 1.31 10.15 -3.96
CA PRO A 31 0.86 8.85 -3.48
C PRO A 31 0.66 7.85 -4.63
N GLY A 32 1.11 6.62 -4.38
CA GLY A 32 1.05 5.49 -5.32
C GLY A 32 1.93 5.63 -6.57
N ARG A 33 2.72 6.70 -6.70
CA ARG A 33 3.67 6.82 -7.79
C ARG A 33 4.90 5.96 -7.49
N ILE A 34 5.04 4.88 -8.23
CA ILE A 34 6.24 4.05 -8.18
C ILE A 34 7.40 4.80 -8.84
N SER A 35 8.55 4.83 -8.17
CA SER A 35 9.78 5.46 -8.67
C SER A 35 10.12 4.92 -10.08
N PRO A 36 10.50 5.79 -11.04
CA PRO A 36 10.89 5.35 -12.39
C PRO A 36 12.02 4.32 -12.40
N LEU A 37 12.94 4.41 -11.42
CA LEU A 37 14.02 3.45 -11.26
C LEU A 37 13.48 2.07 -10.86
N VAL A 38 12.53 2.02 -9.92
CA VAL A 38 11.87 0.78 -9.49
C VAL A 38 11.02 0.20 -10.62
N GLN A 39 10.26 1.03 -11.33
CA GLN A 39 9.53 0.56 -12.51
C GLN A 39 10.46 -0.09 -13.54
N ARG A 40 11.54 0.62 -13.91
CA ARG A 40 12.47 0.17 -14.95
C ARG A 40 13.26 -1.07 -14.56
N TRP A 41 13.78 -1.14 -13.35
CA TRP A 41 14.72 -2.19 -12.95
C TRP A 41 14.09 -3.31 -12.14
N PHE A 42 13.08 -3.00 -11.33
CA PHE A 42 12.43 -3.95 -10.41
C PHE A 42 11.12 -4.51 -10.95
N LEU A 43 10.27 -3.72 -11.62
CA LEU A 43 9.02 -4.27 -12.17
C LEU A 43 9.24 -4.84 -13.57
N ARG A 44 9.91 -4.07 -14.45
CA ARG A 44 10.12 -4.41 -15.88
C ARG A 44 11.53 -4.93 -16.21
N GLY A 45 12.43 -4.91 -15.24
CA GLY A 45 13.85 -5.23 -15.44
C GLY A 45 14.27 -6.63 -14.92
N PRO A 46 15.59 -6.90 -14.90
CA PRO A 46 16.13 -8.22 -14.53
C PRO A 46 15.79 -8.62 -13.09
N PHE A 47 15.74 -7.66 -12.15
CA PHE A 47 15.33 -7.97 -10.77
C PHE A 47 13.87 -8.44 -10.70
N GLY A 48 13.00 -7.84 -11.52
CA GLY A 48 11.62 -8.29 -11.65
C GLY A 48 11.50 -9.67 -12.26
N ALA A 49 12.33 -10.00 -13.24
CA ALA A 49 12.38 -11.35 -13.81
C ALA A 49 12.79 -12.38 -12.75
N CYS A 50 13.84 -12.10 -11.96
CA CYS A 50 14.25 -12.93 -10.84
C CYS A 50 13.15 -13.06 -9.78
N PHE A 51 12.49 -11.96 -9.41
CA PHE A 51 11.39 -11.97 -8.45
C PHE A 51 10.23 -12.86 -8.94
N ARG A 52 9.81 -12.72 -10.21
CA ARG A 52 8.77 -13.57 -10.80
C ARG A 52 9.18 -15.04 -10.81
N PHE A 53 10.44 -15.34 -11.09
CA PHE A 53 10.94 -16.71 -11.09
C PHE A 53 10.89 -17.35 -9.69
N VAL A 54 11.26 -16.60 -8.65
CA VAL A 54 11.29 -17.10 -7.26
C VAL A 54 9.87 -17.18 -6.68
N PHE A 55 9.11 -16.08 -6.72
CA PHE A 55 7.85 -15.94 -6.00
C PHE A 55 6.61 -16.31 -6.82
N ARG A 56 6.69 -16.23 -8.16
CA ARG A 56 5.59 -16.54 -9.09
C ARG A 56 4.24 -15.94 -8.67
N PRO A 57 4.19 -14.63 -8.36
CA PRO A 57 2.98 -14.01 -7.82
C PRO A 57 1.83 -14.10 -8.83
N ARG A 58 0.61 -14.32 -8.34
CA ARG A 58 -0.62 -14.33 -9.14
C ARG A 58 -1.72 -13.60 -8.40
N CYS A 59 -2.53 -12.87 -9.14
CA CYS A 59 -3.78 -12.29 -8.67
C CYS A 59 -4.85 -12.54 -9.74
N ALA A 60 -6.07 -12.76 -9.31
CA ALA A 60 -7.23 -12.97 -10.17
C ALA A 60 -8.40 -12.18 -9.58
N GLY A 61 -9.45 -11.95 -10.37
CA GLY A 61 -10.60 -11.18 -9.92
C GLY A 61 -10.45 -9.67 -10.09
N TRP A 62 -9.54 -9.21 -10.96
CA TRP A 62 -9.37 -7.79 -11.28
C TRP A 62 -10.65 -7.14 -11.80
N GLU A 63 -11.51 -7.92 -12.46
CA GLU A 63 -12.83 -7.54 -12.96
C GLU A 63 -13.81 -7.11 -11.85
N HIS A 64 -13.58 -7.53 -10.60
CA HIS A 64 -14.40 -7.10 -9.46
C HIS A 64 -14.02 -5.71 -8.95
N LEU A 65 -12.89 -5.15 -9.39
CA LEU A 65 -12.52 -3.79 -9.03
C LEU A 65 -13.42 -2.80 -9.78
N PRO A 66 -14.16 -1.92 -9.06
CA PRO A 66 -14.83 -0.78 -9.66
C PRO A 66 -13.86 0.04 -10.51
N LYS A 67 -14.33 0.53 -11.66
CA LYS A 67 -13.50 1.28 -12.62
C LYS A 67 -13.58 2.80 -12.42
N ASP A 68 -14.64 3.24 -11.74
CA ASP A 68 -15.09 4.63 -11.66
C ASP A 68 -14.95 5.24 -10.25
N ARG A 69 -14.46 4.47 -9.28
CA ARG A 69 -14.28 4.92 -7.89
C ARG A 69 -13.06 4.28 -7.22
N PRO A 70 -12.45 4.94 -6.23
CA PRO A 70 -11.39 4.36 -5.41
C PRO A 70 -11.89 3.13 -4.65
N VAL A 71 -10.97 2.24 -4.30
CA VAL A 71 -11.23 1.09 -3.45
C VAL A 71 -10.29 1.06 -2.26
N LEU A 72 -10.81 0.60 -1.14
CA LEU A 72 -10.01 0.16 -0.01
C LEU A 72 -9.87 -1.36 -0.07
N ILE A 73 -8.67 -1.83 -0.38
CA ILE A 73 -8.31 -3.24 -0.43
C ILE A 73 -7.89 -3.64 0.98
N VAL A 74 -8.52 -4.68 1.52
CA VAL A 74 -8.21 -5.20 2.85
C VAL A 74 -7.58 -6.58 2.68
N SER A 75 -6.35 -6.73 3.15
CA SER A 75 -5.60 -7.99 3.06
C SER A 75 -4.99 -8.36 4.41
N ASN A 76 -4.78 -9.65 4.66
CA ASN A 76 -3.88 -10.08 5.73
C ASN A 76 -2.41 -9.74 5.36
N HIS A 77 -1.56 -9.55 6.37
CA HIS A 77 -0.13 -9.28 6.21
C HIS A 77 0.69 -10.53 6.50
N SER A 78 0.72 -11.46 5.56
CA SER A 78 1.32 -12.79 5.79
C SER A 78 2.27 -13.23 4.68
N GLY A 79 2.44 -12.43 3.64
CA GLY A 79 3.28 -12.76 2.49
C GLY A 79 4.74 -12.32 2.63
N GLY A 80 5.23 -12.13 3.86
CA GLY A 80 6.63 -11.77 4.12
C GLY A 80 6.91 -10.26 4.10
N GLY A 81 5.93 -9.43 4.46
CA GLY A 81 6.15 -8.02 4.70
C GLY A 81 6.32 -7.24 3.40
N ALA A 82 7.55 -6.85 3.05
CA ALA A 82 7.82 -6.10 1.83
C ALA A 82 7.50 -6.88 0.54
N MET A 83 7.64 -8.22 0.58
CA MET A 83 7.52 -9.05 -0.62
C MET A 83 6.10 -9.07 -1.19
N GLU A 84 5.07 -9.10 -0.35
CA GLU A 84 3.68 -9.04 -0.82
C GLU A 84 3.32 -7.67 -1.38
N ILE A 85 3.88 -6.59 -0.84
CA ILE A 85 3.68 -5.23 -1.36
C ILE A 85 4.33 -5.08 -2.74
N ILE A 86 5.56 -5.60 -2.90
CA ILE A 86 6.27 -5.60 -4.18
C ILE A 86 5.50 -6.45 -5.20
N ALA A 87 5.05 -7.65 -4.81
CA ALA A 87 4.26 -8.52 -5.67
C ALA A 87 2.96 -7.85 -6.13
N LEU A 88 2.21 -7.22 -5.21
CA LEU A 88 1.00 -6.49 -5.56
C LEU A 88 1.31 -5.32 -6.50
N SER A 89 2.35 -4.53 -6.20
CA SER A 89 2.75 -3.39 -7.04
C SER A 89 3.14 -3.82 -8.46
N MET A 90 3.83 -4.97 -8.58
CA MET A 90 4.16 -5.58 -9.87
C MET A 90 2.91 -5.97 -10.64
N LEU A 91 2.04 -6.79 -10.04
CA LEU A 91 0.85 -7.30 -10.72
C LEU A 91 -0.14 -6.17 -11.04
N TRP A 92 -0.26 -5.18 -10.17
CA TRP A 92 -1.10 -4.00 -10.40
C TRP A 92 -0.61 -3.17 -11.59
N ASN A 93 0.71 -2.96 -11.69
CA ASN A 93 1.29 -2.24 -12.82
C ASN A 93 1.16 -3.00 -14.15
N GLU A 94 1.21 -4.34 -14.10
CA GLU A 94 0.96 -5.18 -15.27
C GLU A 94 -0.49 -5.07 -15.75
N GLU A 95 -1.45 -5.10 -14.81
CA GLU A 95 -2.89 -5.07 -15.13
C GLU A 95 -3.37 -3.69 -15.56
N PHE A 96 -2.94 -2.62 -14.86
CA PHE A 96 -3.50 -1.28 -15.04
C PHE A 96 -2.51 -0.21 -15.52
N GLY A 97 -1.24 -0.58 -15.74
CA GLY A 97 -0.20 0.35 -16.16
C GLY A 97 0.19 1.37 -15.09
N ASP A 98 0.77 2.48 -15.55
CA ASP A 98 1.30 3.54 -14.68
C ASP A 98 0.25 4.61 -14.31
N GLU A 99 -0.88 4.64 -15.02
CA GLU A 99 -1.92 5.67 -14.86
C GLU A 99 -2.81 5.39 -13.66
N ARG A 100 -3.27 4.14 -13.49
CA ARG A 100 -4.09 3.74 -12.34
C ARG A 100 -3.19 3.28 -11.20
N ARG A 101 -2.74 4.24 -10.41
CA ARG A 101 -1.86 4.02 -9.26
C ARG A 101 -2.54 3.19 -8.16
N VAL A 102 -1.73 2.60 -7.29
CA VAL A 102 -2.14 1.99 -6.02
C VAL A 102 -1.16 2.40 -4.93
N THR A 103 -1.65 2.64 -3.72
CA THR A 103 -0.79 2.95 -2.56
C THR A 103 -1.10 2.04 -1.38
N GLY A 104 -0.16 1.95 -0.45
CA GLY A 104 -0.32 1.24 0.81
C GLY A 104 -0.11 2.17 2.00
N LEU A 105 -0.79 1.88 3.10
CA LEU A 105 -0.56 2.56 4.38
C LEU A 105 0.60 1.89 5.12
N ALA A 106 1.68 2.63 5.36
CA ALA A 106 2.85 2.14 6.06
C ALA A 106 3.02 2.81 7.42
N HIS A 107 3.53 2.05 8.40
CA HIS A 107 3.79 2.58 9.73
C HIS A 107 4.77 3.77 9.64
N PRO A 108 4.51 4.94 10.24
CA PRO A 108 5.31 6.16 10.07
C PRO A 108 6.80 6.00 10.38
N MET A 109 7.14 5.09 11.29
CA MET A 109 8.54 4.73 11.59
C MET A 109 9.33 4.26 10.35
N ALA A 110 8.67 3.71 9.33
CA ALA A 110 9.32 3.26 8.10
C ALA A 110 10.07 4.39 7.39
N TRP A 111 9.63 5.65 7.50
CA TRP A 111 10.33 6.80 6.90
C TRP A 111 11.69 7.11 7.55
N TYR A 112 11.93 6.62 8.77
CA TYR A 112 13.13 6.93 9.55
C TYR A 112 14.12 5.75 9.64
N LEU A 113 13.78 4.59 9.08
CA LEU A 113 14.63 3.40 9.09
C LEU A 113 15.35 3.20 7.75
N PRO A 114 16.67 2.92 7.74
CA PRO A 114 17.39 2.59 6.52
C PRO A 114 16.91 1.25 5.97
N GLY A 115 16.58 1.21 4.68
CA GLY A 115 15.91 0.11 4.00
C GLY A 115 14.41 0.39 3.80
N PRO A 116 13.59 0.34 4.88
CA PRO A 116 12.16 0.61 4.78
C PRO A 116 11.83 1.97 4.17
N SER A 117 12.61 3.01 4.49
CA SER A 117 12.38 4.37 3.99
C SER A 117 12.50 4.43 2.47
N GLN A 118 13.50 3.76 1.89
CA GLN A 118 13.63 3.64 0.43
C GLN A 118 12.45 2.88 -0.17
N THR A 119 12.00 1.80 0.47
CA THR A 119 10.88 0.99 -0.04
C THR A 119 9.56 1.77 -0.04
N VAL A 120 9.19 2.40 1.08
CA VAL A 120 7.92 3.14 1.19
C VAL A 120 7.88 4.34 0.26
N GLN A 121 8.99 5.06 0.12
CA GLN A 121 9.08 6.18 -0.82
C GLN A 121 9.05 5.71 -2.27
N ALA A 122 9.80 4.65 -2.61
CA ALA A 122 9.89 4.19 -3.99
C ALA A 122 8.62 3.49 -4.50
N LEU A 123 7.78 2.97 -3.60
CA LEU A 123 6.46 2.40 -3.93
C LEU A 123 5.32 3.42 -3.78
N GLY A 124 5.62 4.66 -3.35
CA GLY A 124 4.61 5.70 -3.16
C GLY A 124 3.63 5.39 -2.01
N ALA A 125 4.07 4.68 -0.98
CA ALA A 125 3.25 4.44 0.22
C ALA A 125 3.02 5.76 0.98
N VAL A 126 1.97 5.80 1.79
CA VAL A 126 1.67 6.95 2.67
C VAL A 126 1.65 6.51 4.13
N PRO A 127 1.89 7.43 5.09
CA PRO A 127 1.78 7.14 6.51
C PRO A 127 0.42 6.54 6.86
N SER A 128 0.40 5.57 7.78
CA SER A 128 -0.82 4.92 8.27
C SER A 128 -1.59 5.81 9.26
N THR A 129 -1.94 7.03 8.84
CA THR A 129 -2.83 7.95 9.57
C THR A 129 -4.18 8.03 8.87
N TYR A 130 -5.22 8.45 9.60
CA TYR A 130 -6.57 8.59 9.02
C TYR A 130 -6.60 9.67 7.94
N GLU A 131 -5.88 10.77 8.16
CA GLU A 131 -5.80 11.90 7.25
C GLU A 131 -5.21 11.49 5.90
N HIS A 132 -4.10 10.74 5.93
CA HIS A 132 -3.48 10.21 4.71
C HIS A 132 -4.38 9.20 4.01
N GLY A 133 -4.96 8.26 4.75
CA GLY A 133 -5.86 7.25 4.20
C GLY A 133 -7.10 7.86 3.53
N LEU A 134 -7.68 8.89 4.13
CA LEU A 134 -8.80 9.62 3.54
C LEU A 134 -8.35 10.41 2.31
N ALA A 135 -7.25 11.16 2.41
CA ALA A 135 -6.75 11.99 1.32
C ALA A 135 -6.44 11.18 0.04
N VAL A 136 -5.85 9.99 0.16
CA VAL A 136 -5.56 9.16 -1.02
C VAL A 136 -6.83 8.60 -1.66
N LEU A 137 -7.83 8.22 -0.85
CA LEU A 137 -9.11 7.78 -1.38
C LEU A 137 -9.87 8.93 -2.05
N GLU A 138 -9.86 10.13 -1.48
CA GLU A 138 -10.44 11.34 -2.08
C GLU A 138 -9.78 11.72 -3.41
N GLN A 139 -8.48 11.44 -3.56
CA GLN A 139 -7.74 11.58 -4.82
C GLN A 139 -8.07 10.48 -5.84
N GLY A 140 -8.96 9.54 -5.52
CA GLY A 140 -9.33 8.44 -6.39
C GLY A 140 -8.29 7.32 -6.45
N ILE A 141 -7.33 7.27 -5.52
CA ILE A 141 -6.24 6.30 -5.54
C ILE A 141 -6.65 5.04 -4.74
N PRO A 142 -6.75 3.86 -5.39
CA PRO A 142 -6.87 2.58 -4.71
C PRO A 142 -5.82 2.41 -3.62
N THR A 143 -6.26 1.99 -2.44
CA THR A 143 -5.40 1.88 -1.26
C THR A 143 -5.50 0.50 -0.65
N ILE A 144 -4.37 -0.13 -0.34
CA ILE A 144 -4.34 -1.38 0.43
C ILE A 144 -4.01 -1.13 1.90
N ILE A 145 -4.71 -1.84 2.78
CA ILE A 145 -4.47 -1.89 4.21
C ILE A 145 -4.31 -3.32 4.72
N PHE A 146 -3.60 -3.40 5.84
CA PHE A 146 -3.36 -4.61 6.59
C PHE A 146 -3.85 -4.40 8.02
N PRO A 147 -5.02 -4.96 8.40
CA PRO A 147 -5.61 -4.79 9.72
C PRO A 147 -4.80 -5.43 10.86
#